data_AF-X1DER2-F1
#
_entry.id   AF-X1DER2-F1
#
_cell.length_a   1.000
_cell.length_b   1.000
_cell.length_c   1.000
_cell.angle_alpha   90.00
_cell.angle_beta   90.00
_cell.angle_gamma   90.00
#
_symmetry.space_group_name_H-M   'P 1'
#
loop_
_entity.id
_entity.type
_entity.pdbx_description
1 polymer ?
#
loop_
_entity_poly.entity_id
_entity_poly.type
_entity_poly.pdbx_seq_one_letter_code
_entity_poly.pdbx_strand_id
1 'polypeptide(L)'
;ALRDDVSHPENYKHRFHWEAEEVQIIAAGQAGEQNLGSGPLFIDKTVRINELTIRNSGTADTVISLLALSDAVYRVKVSIICTADSSVEWESDQGRKYIYGEQPIVRASVVTGGTLYISGSGIEASIVNS
;
A
#
# COMPACT_ATOMS: atom_id res chain seq x y z
N ALA A 1 -28.19 12.14 0.54
CA ALA A 1 -28.18 11.48 -0.78
C ALA A 1 -26.74 11.39 -1.25
N LEU A 2 -26.16 10.18 -1.31
CA LEU A 2 -24.76 9.96 -1.73
C LEU A 2 -24.63 8.78 -2.70
N ARG A 3 -25.73 8.30 -3.29
CA ARG A 3 -25.78 6.97 -3.92
C ARG A 3 -25.58 6.94 -5.44
N ASP A 4 -25.81 8.03 -6.17
CA ASP A 4 -25.84 7.90 -7.64
C ASP A 4 -24.47 8.06 -8.31
N ASP A 5 -23.52 8.76 -7.68
CA ASP A 5 -22.30 9.18 -8.38
C ASP A 5 -21.12 8.19 -8.31
N VAL A 6 -21.21 7.11 -7.52
CA VAL A 6 -20.16 6.06 -7.44
C VAL A 6 -20.55 4.77 -8.16
N SER A 7 -21.71 4.78 -8.81
CA SER A 7 -22.20 3.66 -9.63
C SER A 7 -21.46 3.56 -10.97
N HIS A 8 -21.04 4.71 -11.53
CA HIS A 8 -20.27 4.76 -12.77
C HIS A 8 -18.77 4.47 -12.51
N PRO A 9 -18.11 3.59 -13.29
CA PRO A 9 -16.71 3.21 -13.07
C PRO A 9 -15.73 4.39 -13.00
N GLU A 10 -15.84 5.32 -13.95
CA GLU A 10 -14.99 6.52 -13.99
C GLU A 10 -15.11 7.38 -12.74
N ASN A 11 -16.33 7.62 -12.26
CA ASN A 11 -16.53 8.47 -11.08
C ASN A 11 -16.01 7.78 -9.81
N TYR A 12 -16.11 6.46 -9.72
CA TYR A 12 -15.46 5.69 -8.65
C TYR A 12 -13.93 5.82 -8.73
N LYS A 13 -13.35 5.66 -9.92
CA LYS A 13 -11.90 5.82 -10.13
C LYS A 13 -11.42 7.20 -9.69
N HIS A 14 -12.06 8.27 -10.16
CA HIS A 14 -11.70 9.64 -9.81
C HIS A 14 -11.84 9.94 -8.31
N ARG A 15 -12.92 9.45 -7.68
CA ARG A 15 -13.19 9.72 -6.27
C ARG A 15 -12.25 8.98 -5.32
N PHE A 16 -11.79 7.80 -5.71
CA PHE A 16 -10.99 6.92 -4.87
C PHE A 16 -9.57 6.70 -5.45
N HIS A 17 -9.09 7.63 -6.27
CA HIS A 17 -7.69 7.76 -6.61
C HIS A 17 -7.00 8.61 -5.54
N TRP A 18 -5.83 8.16 -5.06
CA TRP A 18 -5.02 8.94 -4.13
C TRP A 18 -3.54 8.64 -4.31
N GLU A 19 -2.75 9.53 -3.74
CA GLU A 19 -1.32 9.35 -3.52
C GLU A 19 -1.16 9.13 -2.01
N ALA A 20 -0.44 8.08 -1.61
CA ALA A 20 -0.16 7.84 -0.20
C ALA A 20 0.94 8.80 0.26
N GLU A 21 0.60 9.69 1.19
CA GLU A 21 1.57 10.53 1.89
C GLU A 21 2.68 9.67 2.50
N GLU A 22 3.89 10.24 2.62
CA GLU A 22 5.05 9.54 3.16
C GLU A 22 4.76 9.07 4.60
N VAL A 23 4.61 7.77 4.79
CA VAL A 23 4.47 7.14 6.12
C VAL A 23 5.84 6.74 6.66
N GLN A 24 5.99 6.85 7.98
CA GLN A 24 7.24 6.52 8.67
C GLN A 24 7.10 5.27 9.51
N ILE A 25 8.12 4.39 9.43
CA ILE A 25 8.26 3.25 10.34
C ILE A 25 9.51 3.45 11.18
N ILE A 26 9.33 3.68 12.49
CA ILE A 26 10.36 4.25 13.38
C ILE A 26 10.88 3.24 14.43
N ALA A 27 10.19 2.11 14.68
CA ALA A 27 10.54 1.21 15.78
C ALA A 27 11.35 -0.03 15.36
N ALA A 28 12.50 -0.21 16.00
CA ALA A 28 13.24 -1.47 16.03
C ALA A 28 12.50 -2.52 16.88
N GLY A 29 12.29 -3.72 16.34
CA GLY A 29 11.83 -4.88 17.12
C GLY A 29 10.31 -5.04 17.34
N GLN A 30 9.48 -4.23 16.70
CA GLN A 30 8.05 -4.50 16.51
C GLN A 30 7.76 -4.53 15.01
N ALA A 31 6.78 -5.32 14.57
CA ALA A 31 6.34 -5.28 13.17
C ALA A 31 5.73 -3.90 12.91
N GLY A 32 6.56 -2.94 12.49
CA GLY A 32 6.19 -1.56 12.26
C GLY A 32 5.31 -1.47 11.02
N GLU A 33 4.02 -1.64 11.23
CA GLU A 33 3.00 -1.59 10.20
C GLU A 33 2.49 -0.18 10.02
N GLN A 34 2.32 0.24 8.77
CA GLN A 34 1.63 1.48 8.44
C GLN A 34 0.54 1.20 7.42
N ASN A 35 -0.58 1.89 7.60
CA ASN A 35 -1.67 1.88 6.64
C ASN A 35 -1.26 2.74 5.43
N LEU A 36 -1.46 2.23 4.22
CA LEU A 36 -1.11 2.94 2.98
C LEU A 36 -2.30 3.58 2.26
N GLY A 37 -3.45 3.69 2.94
CA GLY A 37 -4.67 4.29 2.42
C GLY A 37 -5.89 3.41 2.61
N SER A 38 -7.07 3.85 2.17
CA SER A 38 -8.29 3.07 2.42
C SER A 38 -8.40 1.85 1.50
N GLY A 39 -8.79 0.70 2.04
CA GLY A 39 -9.21 -0.44 1.21
C GLY A 39 -10.49 -0.17 0.40
N PRO A 40 -10.88 -1.05 -0.54
CA PRO A 40 -12.12 -0.90 -1.31
C PRO A 40 -13.35 -0.95 -0.40
N LEU A 41 -14.29 -0.02 -0.60
CA LEU A 41 -15.47 0.15 0.27
C LEU A 41 -16.69 -0.69 -0.13
N PHE A 42 -16.71 -1.25 -1.34
CA PHE A 42 -17.85 -2.02 -1.86
C PHE A 42 -17.38 -3.34 -2.49
N ILE A 43 -18.23 -4.37 -2.40
CA ILE A 43 -17.91 -5.75 -2.76
C ILE A 43 -17.48 -5.96 -4.22
N ASP A 44 -18.00 -5.13 -5.13
CA ASP A 44 -17.76 -5.15 -6.56
C ASP A 44 -16.63 -4.21 -6.99
N LYS A 45 -15.87 -3.66 -6.03
CA LYS A 45 -14.82 -2.66 -6.27
C LYS A 45 -13.46 -3.15 -5.81
N THR A 46 -12.44 -2.59 -6.44
CA THR A 46 -11.04 -2.89 -6.15
C THR A 46 -10.20 -1.63 -6.11
N VAL A 47 -9.06 -1.74 -5.44
CA VAL A 47 -7.98 -0.75 -5.43
C VAL A 47 -6.72 -1.44 -5.96
N ARG A 48 -5.86 -0.73 -6.68
CA ARG A 48 -4.54 -1.20 -7.08
C ARG A 48 -3.49 -0.19 -6.65
N ILE A 49 -2.39 -0.71 -6.11
CA ILE A 49 -1.19 0.08 -5.83
C ILE A 49 -0.17 -0.28 -6.90
N ASN A 50 0.25 0.72 -7.68
CA ASN A 50 1.13 0.52 -8.83
C ASN A 50 2.58 0.83 -8.50
N GLU A 51 2.81 1.82 -7.63
CA GLU A 51 4.14 2.32 -7.36
C GLU A 51 4.35 2.52 -5.85
N LEU A 52 5.57 2.28 -5.40
CA LEU A 52 6.05 2.58 -4.04
C LEU A 52 7.46 3.16 -4.12
N THR A 53 7.67 4.27 -3.41
CA THR A 53 9.01 4.79 -3.14
C THR A 53 9.36 4.49 -1.69
N ILE A 54 10.50 3.86 -1.47
CA ILE A 54 10.97 3.47 -0.15
C ILE A 54 12.34 4.09 0.07
N ARG A 55 12.52 4.81 1.18
CA ARG A 55 13.82 5.31 1.63
C ARG A 55 14.17 4.69 2.97
N ASN A 56 15.30 4.01 3.03
CA ASN A 56 15.82 3.40 4.23
C ASN A 56 17.01 4.19 4.75
N SER A 57 16.79 4.96 5.82
CA SER A 57 17.87 5.68 6.50
C SER A 57 18.51 4.87 7.63
N GLY A 58 18.19 3.57 7.73
CA GLY A 58 18.74 2.66 8.71
C GLY A 58 20.07 2.05 8.27
N THR A 59 20.71 1.32 9.19
CA THR A 59 22.03 0.72 8.98
C THR A 59 21.96 -0.75 8.58
N ALA A 60 20.76 -1.28 8.37
CA ALA A 60 20.54 -2.68 7.99
C ALA A 60 19.63 -2.78 6.77
N ASP A 61 19.94 -3.74 5.90
CA ASP A 61 19.06 -4.11 4.80
C ASP A 61 17.72 -4.59 5.35
N THR A 62 16.65 -4.14 4.70
CA THR A 62 15.29 -4.35 5.16
C THR A 62 14.42 -4.87 4.04
N VAL A 63 13.56 -5.85 4.37
CA VAL A 63 12.48 -6.27 3.48
C VAL A 63 11.23 -5.48 3.85
N ILE A 64 10.69 -4.74 2.88
CA ILE A 64 9.39 -4.09 2.97
C ILE A 64 8.37 -4.98 2.26
N SER A 65 7.35 -5.39 2.99
CA SER A 65 6.23 -6.15 2.44
C SER A 65 5.01 -5.27 2.32
N LEU A 66 4.42 -5.25 1.13
CA LEU A 66 3.09 -4.75 0.90
C LEU A 66 2.09 -5.91 1.13
N LEU A 67 1.14 -5.69 2.03
CA LEU A 67 0.24 -6.69 2.58
C LEU A 67 -1.22 -6.29 2.36
N ALA A 68 -2.09 -7.28 2.18
CA ALA A 68 -3.52 -7.14 2.44
C ALA A 68 -3.86 -7.74 3.80
N LEU A 69 -4.50 -6.96 4.66
CA LEU A 69 -5.12 -7.43 5.90
C LEU A 69 -6.62 -7.63 5.67
N SER A 70 -7.11 -8.85 5.86
CA SER A 70 -8.53 -9.20 5.82
C SER A 70 -8.81 -10.18 6.95
N ASP A 71 -9.83 -9.91 7.78
CA ASP A 71 -10.21 -10.78 8.90
C ASP A 71 -9.04 -11.17 9.82
N ALA A 72 -8.18 -10.19 10.15
CA ALA A 72 -6.94 -10.37 10.93
C ALA A 72 -5.88 -11.30 10.28
N VAL A 73 -6.06 -11.69 9.01
CA VAL A 73 -5.10 -12.49 8.24
C VAL A 73 -4.34 -11.59 7.26
N TYR A 74 -3.02 -11.63 7.34
CA TYR A 74 -2.14 -10.94 6.40
C TYR A 74 -1.84 -11.82 5.19
N ARG A 75 -1.99 -11.24 3.99
CA ARG A 75 -1.55 -11.83 2.73
C ARG A 75 -0.50 -10.94 2.10
N VAL A 76 0.69 -11.49 1.86
CA VAL A 76 1.77 -10.76 1.17
C VAL A 76 1.39 -10.59 -0.30
N LYS A 77 1.42 -9.35 -0.79
CA LYS A 77 1.19 -9.01 -2.21
C LYS A 77 2.52 -8.84 -2.95
N VAL A 78 3.52 -8.22 -2.31
CA VAL A 78 4.90 -8.13 -2.80
C VAL A 78 5.86 -7.90 -1.64
N SER A 79 7.10 -8.36 -1.78
CA SER A 79 8.22 -8.04 -0.90
C SER A 79 9.32 -7.35 -1.70
N ILE A 80 9.84 -6.26 -1.16
CA ILE A 80 10.83 -5.38 -1.79
C ILE A 80 12.02 -5.30 -0.84
N ILE A 81 13.22 -5.53 -1.35
CA ILE A 81 14.44 -5.36 -0.57
C ILE A 81 14.89 -3.91 -0.73
N CYS A 82 15.07 -3.20 0.38
CA CYS A 82 15.69 -1.89 0.42
C CYS A 82 16.96 -1.98 1.27
N THR A 83 18.11 -1.77 0.62
CA THR A 83 19.40 -1.85 1.32
C THR A 83 19.53 -0.73 2.36
N ALA A 84 20.46 -0.87 3.28
CA ALA A 84 20.80 0.20 4.22
C ALA A 84 21.20 1.50 3.48
N ASP A 85 20.87 2.64 4.08
CA ASP A 85 21.19 3.99 3.59
C ASP A 85 20.91 4.21 2.09
N SER A 86 19.75 3.75 1.62
CA SER A 86 19.40 3.80 0.20
C SER A 86 17.93 4.13 -0.05
N SER A 87 17.59 4.22 -1.33
CA SER A 87 16.21 4.36 -1.79
C SER A 87 15.93 3.35 -2.89
N VAL A 88 14.72 2.81 -2.89
CA VAL A 88 14.24 1.87 -3.90
C VAL A 88 12.86 2.30 -4.35
N GLU A 89 12.67 2.27 -5.66
CA GLU A 89 11.38 2.41 -6.30
C GLU A 89 10.92 1.04 -6.77
N TRP A 90 9.67 0.71 -6.45
CA TRP A 90 9.00 -0.47 -6.97
C TRP A 90 7.82 0.00 -7.82
N GLU A 91 7.69 -0.57 -9.01
CA GLU A 91 6.61 -0.26 -9.94
C GLU A 91 6.01 -1.55 -10.53
N SER A 92 4.76 -1.48 -10.96
CA SER A 92 4.10 -2.56 -11.69
C SER A 92 2.94 -2.06 -12.54
N ASP A 93 2.97 -2.37 -13.86
CA ASP A 93 1.90 -2.06 -14.80
C ASP A 93 0.52 -2.60 -14.36
N GLN A 94 0.50 -3.78 -13.74
CA GLN A 94 -0.74 -4.40 -13.28
C GLN A 94 -1.09 -4.04 -11.83
N GLY A 95 -0.12 -3.47 -11.10
CA GLY A 95 -0.22 -3.15 -9.69
C GLY A 95 -0.46 -4.36 -8.78
N ARG A 96 -0.62 -4.10 -7.49
CA ARG A 96 -1.12 -5.08 -6.51
C ARG A 96 -2.56 -4.76 -6.18
N LYS A 97 -3.44 -5.71 -6.52
CA LYS A 97 -4.89 -5.59 -6.38
C LYS A 97 -5.36 -5.94 -4.97
N TYR A 98 -6.26 -5.10 -4.47
CA TYR A 98 -7.02 -5.23 -3.23
C TYR A 98 -8.50 -5.35 -3.55
N ILE A 99 -9.18 -6.27 -2.86
CA ILE A 99 -10.63 -6.46 -2.96
C ILE A 99 -11.33 -5.95 -1.69
N TYR A 100 -12.65 -5.88 -1.72
CA TYR A 100 -13.46 -5.53 -0.55
C TYR A 100 -13.07 -6.30 0.71
N GLY A 101 -12.93 -5.59 1.82
CA GLY A 101 -12.47 -6.14 3.10
C GLY A 101 -10.95 -6.24 3.23
N GLU A 102 -10.18 -6.04 2.16
CA GLU A 102 -8.72 -5.99 2.23
C GLU A 102 -8.21 -4.58 2.48
N GLN A 103 -7.46 -4.41 3.57
CA GLN A 103 -6.78 -3.18 3.93
C GLN A 103 -5.31 -3.23 3.45
N PRO A 104 -4.84 -2.30 2.60
CA PRO A 104 -3.42 -2.17 2.25
C PRO A 104 -2.58 -1.73 3.45
N ILE A 105 -1.53 -2.50 3.72
CA ILE A 105 -0.58 -2.26 4.81
C ILE A 105 0.84 -2.45 4.28
N VAL A 106 1.76 -1.60 4.72
CA VAL A 106 3.21 -1.84 4.56
C VAL A 106 3.81 -2.27 5.89
N ARG A 107 4.70 -3.26 5.85
CA ARG A 107 5.42 -3.79 7.02
C ARG A 107 6.89 -3.95 6.70
N ALA A 108 7.74 -3.55 7.62
CA ALA A 108 9.19 -3.79 7.56
C ALA A 108 9.60 -5.04 8.35
N SER A 109 10.57 -5.80 7.84
CA SER A 109 11.14 -6.96 8.53
C SER A 109 12.02 -6.59 9.72
N VAL A 110 12.73 -5.46 9.62
CA VAL A 110 13.62 -4.92 10.66
C VAL A 110 13.76 -3.42 10.43
N VAL A 111 13.86 -2.64 11.50
CA VAL A 111 14.25 -1.22 11.41
C VAL A 111 15.33 -1.02 12.45
N THR A 112 16.59 -0.86 12.04
CA THR A 112 17.70 -0.71 12.97
C THR A 112 18.49 0.54 12.64
N GLY A 113 18.72 1.40 13.64
CA GLY A 113 19.60 2.55 13.52
C GLY A 113 19.08 3.69 12.63
N GLY A 114 17.77 3.74 12.32
CA GLY A 114 17.20 4.79 11.47
C GLY A 114 15.68 4.68 11.30
N THR A 115 15.15 5.33 10.28
CA THR A 115 13.72 5.38 9.95
C THR A 115 13.51 4.93 8.51
N LEU A 116 12.43 4.20 8.27
CA LEU A 116 11.95 3.93 6.92
C LEU A 116 10.87 4.94 6.56
N TYR A 117 10.95 5.44 5.35
CA TYR A 117 9.99 6.36 4.77
C TYR A 117 9.40 5.71 3.53
N ILE A 118 8.08 5.66 3.44
CA ILE A 118 7.38 4.95 2.37
C ILE A 118 6.27 5.85 1.84
N SER A 119 6.29 6.14 0.55
CA SER A 119 5.17 6.77 -0.17
C SER A 119 4.67 5.82 -1.25
N GLY A 120 3.43 6.04 -1.70
CA GLY A 120 2.84 5.25 -2.78
C GLY A 120 2.15 6.15 -3.79
N SER A 121 2.33 5.84 -5.06
CA SER A 121 1.77 6.59 -6.19
C SER A 121 0.99 5.70 -7.14
N GLY A 122 0.16 6.35 -7.97
CA GLY A 122 -0.65 5.65 -8.96
C GLY A 122 -1.65 4.69 -8.33
N ILE A 123 -2.19 5.04 -7.15
CA ILE A 123 -3.16 4.19 -6.46
C ILE A 123 -4.53 4.42 -7.09
N GLU A 124 -5.04 3.41 -7.79
CA GLU A 124 -6.25 3.54 -8.58
C GLU A 124 -7.36 2.64 -8.10
N ALA A 125 -8.58 3.17 -8.09
CA ALA A 125 -9.78 2.43 -7.81
C ALA A 125 -10.48 2.01 -9.11
N SER A 126 -11.08 0.81 -9.14
CA SER A 126 -11.82 0.31 -10.29
C SER A 126 -13.01 -0.54 -9.88
N ILE A 127 -13.98 -0.71 -10.78
CA ILE A 127 -15.05 -1.70 -10.65
C ILE A 127 -14.54 -3.04 -11.17
N VAL A 128 -14.89 -4.14 -10.51
CA VAL A 128 -14.74 -5.48 -11.06
C VAL A 128 -15.77 -5.64 -12.17
N ASN A 129 -15.36 -5.42 -13.41
CA ASN A 129 -16.17 -5.86 -14.53
C ASN A 129 -16.12 -7.39 -14.58
N SER A 130 -17.24 -8.03 -14.26
CA SER A 130 -17.51 -9.44 -14.58
C SER A 130 -17.52 -9.67 -16.07
#